data_AF-A0A9D6M0C7-F1
#
_entry.id   AF-A0A9D6M0C7-F1
#
_cell.length_a   1.000
_cell.length_b   1.000
_cell.length_c   1.000
_cell.angle_alpha   90.00
_cell.angle_beta   90.00
_cell.angle_gamma   90.00
#
_symmetry.space_group_name_H-M   'P 1'
#
loop_
_entity.id
_entity.type
_entity.pdbx_description
1 polymer ?
#
loop_
_entity_poly.entity_id
_entity_poly.type
_entity_poly.pdbx_seq_one_letter_code
_entity_poly.pdbx_strand_id
1 'polypeptide(L)' 'KQPPRAPVNINTATVEQLQQLPGIGPVRAHQIIRLRQKNGRFRSVEELRALPRLSEKQFRQLKKYATVH' A
#
# COMPACT_ATOMS: atom_id res chain seq x y z
N LYS A 1 13.37 3.43 -8.32
CA LYS A 1 12.82 2.18 -7.74
C LYS A 1 11.93 1.53 -8.80
N GLN A 2 12.23 0.31 -9.23
CA GLN A 2 11.41 -0.41 -10.22
C GLN A 2 10.03 -0.74 -9.64
N PRO A 3 8.96 -0.72 -10.46
CA PRO A 3 7.66 -1.19 -10.03
C PRO A 3 7.71 -2.70 -9.73
N PRO A 4 6.88 -3.19 -8.79
CA PRO A 4 6.85 -4.62 -8.48
C PRO A 4 6.36 -5.41 -9.70
N ARG A 5 6.99 -6.56 -9.94
CA ARG A 5 6.65 -7.46 -11.08
C ARG A 5 5.28 -8.10 -10.95
N ALA A 6 4.72 -8.14 -9.74
CA ALA A 6 3.44 -8.74 -9.43
C ALA A 6 2.64 -7.84 -8.48
N PRO A 7 1.30 -7.96 -8.44
CA PRO A 7 0.48 -7.20 -7.49
C PRO A 7 0.82 -7.56 -6.04
N VAL A 8 0.99 -6.56 -5.20
CA VAL A 8 1.32 -6.66 -3.77
C VAL A 8 0.02 -6.66 -2.97
N ASN A 9 -0.24 -7.75 -2.24
CA ASN A 9 -1.38 -7.81 -1.33
C ASN A 9 -1.12 -6.99 -0.06
N ILE A 10 -1.85 -5.91 0.17
CA ILE A 10 -1.63 -5.02 1.33
C ILE A 10 -1.96 -5.65 2.69
N ASN A 11 -2.80 -6.68 2.72
CA ASN A 11 -3.17 -7.39 3.95
C ASN A 11 -2.07 -8.35 4.42
N THR A 12 -1.27 -8.89 3.51
CA THR A 12 -0.24 -9.90 3.82
C THR A 12 1.18 -9.43 3.55
N ALA A 13 1.36 -8.36 2.78
CA ALA A 13 2.68 -7.87 2.40
C ALA A 13 3.53 -7.44 3.60
N THR A 14 4.85 -7.62 3.45
CA THR A 14 5.87 -7.12 4.37
C THR A 14 6.13 -5.64 4.14
N VAL A 15 6.82 -4.99 5.08
CA VAL A 15 7.21 -3.57 4.96
C VAL A 15 8.03 -3.35 3.68
N GLU A 16 8.92 -4.27 3.33
CA GLU A 16 9.78 -4.19 2.15
C GLU A 16 8.97 -4.31 0.85
N GLN A 17 8.00 -5.23 0.80
CA GLN A 17 7.10 -5.40 -0.35
C GLN A 17 6.21 -4.15 -0.53
N LEU A 18 5.68 -3.61 0.56
CA LEU A 18 4.90 -2.37 0.52
C LEU A 18 5.76 -1.19 0.01
N GLN A 19 7.04 -1.12 0.38
CA GLN A 19 7.97 -0.10 -0.11
C GLN A 19 8.30 -0.20 -1.61
N GLN A 20 7.99 -1.32 -2.27
CA GLN A 20 8.10 -1.43 -3.72
C GLN A 20 6.97 -0.67 -4.43
N LEU A 21 5.85 -0.40 -3.75
CA LEU A 21 4.73 0.33 -4.33
C LEU A 21 5.11 1.80 -4.59
N PRO A 22 4.72 2.35 -5.76
CA PRO A 22 5.00 3.73 -6.10
C PRO A 22 4.33 4.68 -5.10
N GLY A 23 5.12 5.59 -4.53
CA GLY A 23 4.64 6.51 -3.50
C GLY A 23 4.53 5.90 -2.10
N ILE A 24 4.96 4.65 -1.86
CA ILE A 24 5.04 4.08 -0.51
C ILE A 24 6.51 4.06 -0.06
N GLY A 25 6.82 4.92 0.91
CA GLY A 25 8.09 4.91 1.62
C GLY A 25 8.03 4.05 2.89
N PRO A 26 9.15 3.92 3.61
CA PRO A 26 9.23 3.12 4.84
C PRO A 26 8.18 3.55 5.87
N VAL A 27 7.97 4.86 6.06
CA VAL A 27 6.96 5.39 7.01
C VAL A 27 5.55 4.90 6.66
N ARG A 28 5.16 4.99 5.37
CA ARG A 28 3.83 4.55 4.92
C ARG A 28 3.66 3.04 5.00
N ALA A 29 4.69 2.28 4.66
CA ALA A 29 4.66 0.83 4.78
C ALA A 29 4.37 0.38 6.22
N HIS A 30 5.05 0.98 7.21
CA HIS A 30 4.75 0.73 8.62
C HIS A 30 3.33 1.19 9.00
N GLN A 31 2.87 2.31 8.45
CA GLN A 31 1.54 2.83 8.71
C GLN A 31 0.44 1.89 8.18
N ILE A 32 0.63 1.29 6.99
CA ILE A 32 -0.26 0.27 6.42
C ILE A 32 -0.33 -0.96 7.35
N ILE A 33 0.81 -1.44 7.84
CA ILE A 33 0.82 -2.57 8.80
C ILE A 33 0.07 -2.20 10.08
N ARG A 34 0.30 -0.99 10.62
CA ARG A 34 -0.38 -0.53 11.82
C ARG A 34 -1.89 -0.37 11.61
N LEU A 35 -2.30 0.12 10.44
CA LEU A 35 -3.71 0.25 10.07
C LEU A 35 -4.39 -1.11 10.00
N ARG A 36 -3.77 -2.12 9.35
CA ARG A 36 -4.38 -3.46 9.30
C ARG A 36 -4.44 -4.16 10.66
N GLN A 37 -3.49 -3.86 11.56
CA GLN A 37 -3.50 -4.38 12.93
C GLN A 37 -4.56 -3.70 13.79
N LYS A 38 -4.75 -2.38 13.63
CA LYS A 38 -5.69 -1.60 14.44
C LYS A 38 -7.13 -1.69 13.96
N ASN A 39 -7.36 -1.60 12.66
CA ASN A 39 -8.69 -1.53 12.05
C ASN A 39 -9.13 -2.88 11.44
N GLY A 40 -8.24 -3.88 11.42
CA GLY A 40 -8.45 -5.13 10.70
C GLY A 40 -8.03 -5.04 9.24
N ARG A 41 -8.24 -6.13 8.49
CA ARG A 41 -7.86 -6.22 7.07
C ARG A 41 -8.52 -5.12 6.23
N PHE A 42 -7.76 -4.57 5.28
CA PHE A 42 -8.28 -3.70 4.24
C PHE A 42 -9.26 -4.48 3.37
N ARG A 43 -10.45 -3.91 3.17
CA ARG A 43 -11.50 -4.46 2.30
C ARG A 43 -11.32 -4.02 0.86
N SER A 44 -10.64 -2.90 0.64
CA SER A 44 -10.39 -2.35 -0.68
C SER A 44 -9.06 -1.60 -0.74
N VAL A 45 -8.51 -1.46 -1.96
CA VAL A 45 -7.26 -0.70 -2.18
C VAL A 45 -7.50 0.80 -1.95
N GLU A 46 -8.74 1.26 -2.10
CA GLU A 46 -9.20 2.63 -1.88
C GLU A 46 -8.93 3.12 -0.45
N GLU A 47 -8.93 2.24 0.55
CA GLU A 47 -8.62 2.60 1.93
C GLU A 47 -7.19 3.16 2.10
N LEU A 48 -6.27 2.85 1.19
CA LEU A 48 -4.92 3.43 1.17
C LEU A 48 -4.92 4.93 0.86
N ARG A 49 -6.02 5.49 0.32
CA ARG A 49 -6.17 6.95 0.17
C ARG A 49 -6.16 7.69 1.50
N ALA A 50 -6.47 7.02 2.61
CA ALA A 50 -6.37 7.61 3.95
C ALA A 50 -4.92 7.90 4.36
N LEU A 51 -3.91 7.39 3.63
CA LEU A 51 -2.51 7.65 3.92
C LEU A 51 -2.15 9.11 3.63
N PRO A 52 -1.53 9.83 4.59
CA PRO A 52 -1.21 11.24 4.42
C PRO A 52 -0.19 11.47 3.30
N ARG A 53 -0.36 12.58 2.59
CA ARG A 53 0.51 13.06 1.50
C ARG A 53 0.61 12.09 0.29
N LEU A 54 -0.35 11.17 0.11
CA LEU A 54 -0.43 10.33 -1.09
C LEU A 54 -1.16 11.12 -2.18
N SER A 55 -0.46 11.47 -3.27
CA SER A 55 -1.10 12.21 -4.37
C SER A 55 -1.99 11.28 -5.20
N GLU A 56 -3.06 11.81 -5.81
CA GLU A 56 -3.94 11.04 -6.70
C GLU A 56 -3.18 10.32 -7.83
N LYS A 57 -2.14 10.96 -8.39
CA LYS A 57 -1.27 10.32 -9.40
C LYS A 57 -0.54 9.09 -8.85
N GLN A 58 -0.01 9.19 -7.63
CA GLN A 58 0.68 8.09 -6.95
C GLN A 58 -0.30 6.98 -6.60
N PHE A 59 -1.47 7.32 -6.07
CA PHE A 59 -2.53 6.36 -5.77
C PHE A 59 -2.98 5.60 -7.02
N ARG A 60 -3.19 6.29 -8.16
CA ARG A 60 -3.54 5.63 -9.42
C ARG A 60 -2.47 4.65 -9.90
N GLN A 61 -1.19 4.98 -9.75
CA GLN A 61 -0.10 4.05 -10.06
C GLN A 61 -0.07 2.89 -9.07
N LEU A 62 -0.19 3.18 -7.78
CA LEU A 62 -0.20 2.19 -6.71
C LEU A 62 -1.31 1.17 -6.91
N LYS A 63 -2.53 1.61 -7.25
CA LYS A 63 -3.69 0.74 -7.48
C LYS A 63 -3.46 -0.28 -8.60
N LYS A 64 -2.57 -0.01 -9.56
CA LYS A 64 -2.19 -0.99 -10.59
C LYS A 64 -1.36 -2.15 -10.04
N TYR A 65 -0.71 -1.95 -8.90
CA TYR A 65 0.22 -2.88 -8.28
C TYR A 65 -0.21 -3.33 -6.88
N ALA A 66 -1.36 -2.89 -6.37
CA ALA A 66 -1.83 -3.22 -5.04
C ALA A 66 -3.14 -4.02 -5.13
N THR A 67 -3.26 -5.05 -4.30
CA THR A 67 -4.45 -5.91 -4.23
C THR A 67 -4.87 -6.13 -2.79
N VAL A 68 -6.14 -6.52 -2.61
CA VAL A 68 -6.68 -7.01 -1.34
C VAL A 68 -7.22 -8.42 -1.62
N HIS A 69 -6.70 -9.40 -0.89
CA HIS A 69 -7.23 -10.77 -0.82
C HIS A 69 -7.30 -11.18 0.65
#